data_AF-A0A9D2BTY7-F1
#
_entry.id   AF-A0A9D2BTY7-F1
#
_cell.length_a   1.000
_cell.length_b   1.000
_cell.length_c   1.000
_cell.angle_alpha   90.00
_cell.angle_beta   90.00
_cell.angle_gamma   90.00
#
_symmetry.space_group_name_H-M   'P 1'
#
loop_
_entity.id
_entity.type
_entity.pdbx_description
1 polymer ?
#
loop_
_entity_poly.entity_id
_entity_poly.type
_entity_poly.pdbx_seq_one_letter_code
_entity_poly.pdbx_strand_id
1 'polypeptide(L)' 'MPTPLTPQEREALLRRTAPGRQKQAEAFLRGQSPGVMQRYAPDAVADPEQGWVEGDETVQRLARWREEAIY' A
#
# COMPACT_ATOMS: atom_id res chain seq x y z
N MET A 1 -0.60 -26.24 34.38
CA MET A 1 0.23 -25.41 33.47
C MET A 1 -0.53 -25.27 32.17
N PRO A 2 -0.73 -24.06 31.63
CA PRO A 2 -1.33 -23.92 30.29
C PRO A 2 -0.38 -24.53 29.26
N THR A 3 -0.92 -25.33 28.35
CA THR A 3 -0.15 -25.94 27.26
C THR A 3 0.42 -24.84 26.35
N PRO A 4 1.72 -24.89 25.99
CA PRO A 4 2.28 -23.91 25.08
C PRO A 4 1.63 -24.03 23.71
N LEU A 5 1.33 -22.88 23.10
CA LEU A 5 0.75 -22.81 21.75
C LEU A 5 1.74 -23.37 20.73
N THR A 6 1.22 -24.13 19.78
CA THR A 6 1.99 -24.52 18.60
C THR A 6 2.33 -23.28 17.75
N PRO A 7 3.36 -23.34 16.89
CA PRO A 7 3.72 -22.22 16.01
C PRO A 7 2.55 -21.73 15.14
N GLN A 8 1.72 -22.65 14.65
CA GLN A 8 0.55 -22.35 13.82
C GLN A 8 -0.54 -21.62 14.62
N GLU A 9 -0.83 -22.09 15.85
CA GLU A 9 -1.80 -21.42 16.73
C GLU A 9 -1.33 -20.03 17.14
N ARG A 10 -0.01 -19.87 17.37
CA ARG A 10 0.61 -18.58 17.66
C ARG A 10 0.48 -17.62 16.47
N GLU A 11 0.75 -18.06 15.26
CA GLU A 11 0.61 -17.23 14.06
C GLU A 11 -0.85 -16.84 13.80
N ALA A 12 -1.79 -17.78 13.96
CA ALA A 12 -3.22 -17.48 13.88
C ALA A 12 -3.68 -16.50 14.97
N LEU A 13 -3.10 -16.59 16.18
CA LEU A 13 -3.32 -15.61 17.24
C LEU A 13 -2.76 -14.23 16.86
N LEU A 14 -1.53 -14.16 16.37
CA LEU A 14 -0.90 -12.90 15.94
C LEU A 14 -1.67 -12.23 14.81
N ARG A 15 -2.14 -12.98 13.80
CA ARG A 15 -3.00 -12.43 12.75
C ARG A 15 -4.31 -11.87 13.30
N ARG A 16 -4.95 -12.55 14.26
CA ARG A 16 -6.24 -12.08 14.81
C ARG A 16 -6.07 -10.82 15.65
N THR A 17 -5.01 -10.73 16.45
CA THR A 17 -4.73 -9.59 17.33
C THR A 17 -3.95 -8.46 16.65
N ALA A 18 -3.43 -8.68 15.43
CA ALA A 18 -2.74 -7.65 14.68
C ALA A 18 -3.62 -6.39 14.51
N PRO A 19 -3.06 -5.20 14.80
CA PRO A 19 -3.70 -3.93 14.50
C PRO A 19 -4.18 -3.82 13.07
N GLY A 20 -5.28 -3.09 12.85
CA GLY A 20 -5.91 -2.94 11.53
C GLY A 20 -4.94 -2.50 10.43
N ARG A 21 -3.97 -1.61 10.75
CA ARG A 21 -2.94 -1.16 9.79
C ARG A 21 -2.03 -2.29 9.31
N GLN A 22 -1.66 -3.23 10.17
CA GLN A 22 -0.81 -4.37 9.79
C GLN A 22 -1.58 -5.35 8.89
N LYS A 23 -2.86 -5.60 9.20
CA LYS A 23 -3.74 -6.42 8.35
C LYS A 23 -3.94 -5.80 6.96
N GLN A 24 -4.13 -4.47 6.90
CA GLN A 24 -4.26 -3.75 5.63
C GLN A 24 -2.97 -3.79 4.81
N ALA A 25 -1.81 -3.60 5.45
CA ALA A 25 -0.52 -3.72 4.77
C ALA A 25 -0.30 -5.15 4.22
N GLU A 26 -0.61 -6.19 5.01
CA GLU A 26 -0.54 -7.58 4.55
C GLU A 26 -1.49 -7.85 3.37
N ALA A 27 -2.72 -7.33 3.41
CA ALA A 27 -3.68 -7.47 2.32
C ALA A 27 -3.23 -6.73 1.05
N PHE A 28 -2.64 -5.53 1.20
CA PHE A 28 -2.06 -4.77 0.08
C PHE A 28 -0.90 -5.54 -0.58
N LEU A 29 0.05 -6.05 0.22
CA LEU A 29 1.19 -6.83 -0.28
C LEU A 29 0.77 -8.15 -0.97
N ARG A 30 -0.38 -8.71 -0.59
CA ARG A 30 -0.98 -9.88 -1.27
C ARG A 30 -1.81 -9.54 -2.50
N GLY A 31 -1.96 -8.26 -2.85
CA GLY A 31 -2.84 -7.82 -3.93
C GLY A 31 -4.34 -8.02 -3.63
N GLN A 32 -4.71 -8.27 -2.37
CA GLN A 32 -6.10 -8.46 -1.93
C GLN A 32 -6.79 -7.13 -1.58
N SER A 33 -6.02 -6.05 -1.45
CA SER A 33 -6.52 -4.70 -1.24
C SER A 33 -5.89 -3.76 -2.26
N PRO A 34 -6.68 -2.88 -2.91
CA PRO A 34 -6.13 -1.83 -3.75
C PRO A 34 -5.25 -0.88 -2.93
N GLY A 35 -4.21 -0.35 -3.54
CA GLY A 35 -3.40 0.71 -2.95
C GLY A 35 -4.21 2.01 -2.82
N VAL A 36 -3.84 2.88 -1.89
CA VAL A 36 -4.51 4.18 -1.70
C VAL A 36 -4.55 4.99 -3.00
N MET A 37 -3.50 4.89 -3.82
CA MET A 37 -3.38 5.59 -5.10
C MET A 37 -4.38 5.10 -6.15
N GLN A 38 -4.80 3.83 -6.13
CA GLN A 38 -5.83 3.32 -7.06
C GLN A 38 -7.19 3.98 -6.86
N ARG A 39 -7.46 4.55 -5.68
CA ARG A 39 -8.70 5.30 -5.45
C ARG A 39 -8.75 6.60 -6.25
N TYR A 40 -7.59 7.23 -6.46
CA TYR A 40 -7.47 8.51 -7.16
C TYR A 40 -7.14 8.32 -8.64
N ALA A 41 -6.53 7.20 -8.99
CA ALA A 41 -6.15 6.87 -10.35
C ALA A 41 -6.40 5.36 -10.61
N PRO A 42 -7.64 4.96 -10.92
CA PRO A 42 -8.04 3.54 -11.00
C PRO A 42 -7.36 2.79 -12.15
N ASP A 43 -7.05 3.47 -13.24
CA ASP A 43 -6.39 2.89 -14.42
C ASP A 43 -4.86 2.98 -14.34
N ALA A 44 -4.33 3.52 -13.24
CA ALA A 44 -2.93 3.84 -13.16
C ALA A 44 -2.14 2.61 -12.70
N VAL A 45 -1.21 2.20 -13.56
CA VAL A 45 -0.37 1.04 -13.35
C VAL A 45 0.96 1.53 -12.78
N ALA A 46 1.36 0.96 -11.64
CA ALA A 46 2.68 1.24 -11.09
C ALA A 46 3.76 0.75 -12.05
N ASP A 47 4.82 1.54 -12.21
CA ASP A 47 6.01 1.12 -12.96
C ASP A 47 6.54 -0.21 -12.37
N PRO A 48 6.79 -1.23 -13.20
CA PRO A 48 7.16 -2.56 -12.70
C PRO A 48 8.56 -2.62 -12.07
N GLU A 49 9.45 -1.66 -12.36
CA GLU A 49 10.79 -1.59 -11.76
C GLU A 49 10.82 -0.70 -10.51
N GLN A 50 10.09 0.43 -10.54
CA GLN A 50 10.14 1.46 -9.51
C GLN A 50 8.97 1.41 -8.52
N GLY A 51 7.84 0.79 -8.91
CA GLY A 51 6.67 0.60 -8.06
C GLY A 51 5.79 1.85 -7.85
N TRP A 52 6.17 2.99 -8.42
CA TRP A 52 5.40 4.23 -8.36
C TRP A 52 4.48 4.37 -9.57
N VAL A 53 3.31 4.96 -9.33
CA VAL A 53 2.29 5.21 -10.37
C VAL A 53 2.63 6.42 -11.23
N GLU A 54 3.47 7.32 -10.71
CA GLU A 54 3.88 8.54 -11.38
C GLU A 54 5.37 8.44 -11.71
N GLY A 55 5.70 8.56 -13.00
CA GLY A 55 7.09 8.67 -13.46
C GLY A 55 7.59 10.11 -13.40
N ASP A 56 8.89 10.30 -13.70
CA ASP A 56 9.56 11.61 -13.72
C ASP A 56 8.81 12.67 -14.56
N GLU A 57 8.13 12.24 -15.63
CA GLU A 57 7.32 13.12 -16.46
C GLU A 57 6.14 13.75 -15.71
N THR A 58 5.47 12.98 -14.85
CA THR A 58 4.34 13.47 -14.04
C THR A 58 4.82 14.50 -13.02
N VAL A 59 5.99 14.25 -12.40
CA VAL A 59 6.64 15.21 -11.49
C VAL A 59 6.98 16.51 -12.21
N GLN A 60 7.52 16.43 -13.44
CA GLN A 60 7.81 17.61 -14.24
C GLN A 60 6.55 18.39 -14.63
N ARG A 61 5.46 17.70 -14.98
CA ARG A 61 4.17 18.37 -15.24
C ARG A 61 3.61 19.05 -14.00
N LEU A 62 3.69 18.41 -12.83
CA LEU A 62 3.26 19.00 -11.56
C LEU A 62 4.10 20.22 -11.19
N ALA A 63 5.42 20.15 -11.37
CA ALA A 63 6.32 21.27 -11.13
C ALA A 63 5.97 22.45 -12.05
N ARG A 64 5.78 22.20 -13.34
CA ARG A 64 5.36 23.21 -14.31
C ARG A 64 3.98 23.79 -13.99
N TRP A 65 3.01 22.95 -13.63
CA TRP A 65 1.68 23.40 -13.22
C TRP A 65 1.75 24.32 -12.01
N ARG A 66 2.62 24.02 -11.03
CA ARG A 66 2.86 24.88 -9.87
C ARG A 66 3.45 26.24 -10.25
N GLU A 67 4.32 26.30 -11.25
CA GLU A 67 4.87 27.57 -11.77
C GLU A 67 3.84 28.40 -12.52
N GLU A 68 2.93 27.75 -13.24
CA GLU A 68 1.85 28.39 -14.01
C GLU A 68 0.61 28.72 -13.15
N ALA A 69 0.47 28.11 -11.97
CA ALA A 69 -0.66 28.33 -11.08
C ALA A 69 -0.62 29.75 -10.48
N ILE A 70 -1.57 30.57 -10.88
CA ILE A 70 -1.84 31.88 -10.31
C ILE A 70 -2.50 31.65 -8.95
N TYR A 71 -1.73 31.68 -7.86
CA TYR A 71 -2.24 31.63 -6.50
C TYR A 71 -3.07 32.87 -6.15
#